data_AF-A0A7Y8H0F2-F1
#
_entry.id   AF-A0A7Y8H0F2-F1
#
_cell.length_a   1.000
_cell.length_b   1.000
_cell.length_c   1.000
_cell.angle_alpha   90.00
_cell.angle_beta   90.00
_cell.angle_gamma   90.00
#
_symmetry.space_group_name_H-M   'P 1'
#
loop_
_entity.id
_entity.type
_entity.pdbx_description
1 polymer ?
#
loop_
_entity_poly.entity_id
_entity_poly.type
_entity_poly.pdbx_seq_one_letter_code
_entity_poly.pdbx_strand_id
1 'polypeptide(L)'
;MTSEHTAPVAPRRPAIEVDVVMRREPVSGPMSRWQPWRWVLADVLPCGDPEDAESVTPDTTHEPQAVEPLQPAADAASTHWLFPRFRVELFRDDAEGYFLNLNSPQPCFWVFWRADEERLLDGEPMAVPQIVTLSYHDAGRWLDAQERVDQVAAADEVVDWLRAFVDATYQPEPKRRKRPDSFKPLTDRFGQPVRISTEKNGTGPRR
;
A
#
# COMPACT_ATOMS: atom_id res chain seq x y z
N MET A 1 -0.56 -49.90 8.75
CA MET A 1 -0.07 -48.71 9.47
C MET A 1 -0.02 -47.59 8.47
N THR A 2 -1.12 -46.86 8.34
CA THR A 2 -1.24 -45.67 7.49
C THR A 2 -0.63 -44.50 8.24
N SER A 3 0.52 -44.03 7.76
CA SER A 3 1.16 -42.82 8.30
C SER A 3 0.35 -41.61 7.86
N GLU A 4 -0.33 -40.95 8.79
CA GLU A 4 -0.94 -39.65 8.58
C GLU A 4 0.17 -38.62 8.34
N HIS A 5 0.22 -38.07 7.12
CA HIS A 5 1.01 -36.89 6.81
C HIS A 5 0.33 -35.68 7.47
N THR A 6 0.79 -35.31 8.66
CA THR A 6 0.45 -34.00 9.23
C THR A 6 1.11 -32.92 8.36
N ALA A 7 0.30 -32.18 7.61
CA ALA A 7 0.78 -31.03 6.85
C ALA A 7 1.38 -29.99 7.82
N PRO A 8 2.52 -29.36 7.48
CA PRO A 8 3.10 -28.34 8.35
C PRO A 8 2.13 -27.16 8.48
N VAL A 9 1.79 -26.81 9.71
CA VAL A 9 1.02 -25.58 10.03
C VAL A 9 1.85 -24.40 9.55
N ALA A 10 1.35 -23.66 8.56
CA ALA A 10 1.98 -22.45 8.07
C ALA A 10 2.17 -21.46 9.26
N PRO A 11 3.29 -20.72 9.31
CA PRO A 11 3.50 -19.75 10.38
C PRO A 11 2.33 -18.76 10.41
N ARG A 12 1.66 -18.63 11.57
CA ARG A 12 0.62 -17.61 11.78
C ARG A 12 1.25 -16.24 11.59
N ARG A 13 0.66 -15.46 10.68
CA ARG A 13 1.07 -14.10 10.37
C ARG A 13 0.09 -13.15 11.02
N PRO A 14 0.55 -11.98 11.51
CA PRO A 14 -0.36 -10.95 11.97
C PRO A 14 -1.33 -10.59 10.85
N ALA A 15 -2.62 -10.68 11.14
CA ALA A 15 -3.68 -10.40 10.19
C ALA A 15 -4.86 -9.71 10.89
N ILE A 16 -5.59 -8.90 10.13
CA ILE A 16 -6.88 -8.35 10.53
C ILE A 16 -7.92 -8.62 9.43
N GLU A 17 -9.19 -8.72 9.79
CA GLU A 17 -10.30 -8.66 8.83
C GLU A 17 -10.79 -7.22 8.72
N VAL A 18 -11.12 -6.79 7.51
CA VAL A 18 -11.68 -5.47 7.23
C VAL A 18 -12.85 -5.56 6.25
N ASP A 19 -13.83 -4.69 6.42
CA ASP A 19 -14.92 -4.49 5.49
C ASP A 19 -14.63 -3.26 4.61
N VAL A 20 -14.76 -3.43 3.30
CA VAL A 20 -14.52 -2.33 2.34
C VAL A 20 -15.85 -1.72 1.95
N VAL A 21 -15.97 -0.40 2.06
CA VAL A 21 -17.17 0.32 1.64
C VAL A 21 -16.88 1.08 0.35
N MET A 22 -17.56 0.70 -0.73
CA MET A 22 -17.56 1.43 -2.00
C MET A 22 -18.81 2.30 -2.08
N ARG A 23 -18.66 3.56 -2.49
CA ARG A 23 -19.77 4.48 -2.73
C ARG A 23 -19.93 4.72 -4.22
N ARG A 24 -21.16 4.61 -4.70
CA ARG A 24 -21.55 5.08 -6.03
C ARG A 24 -22.21 6.43 -5.88
N GLU A 25 -21.64 7.44 -6.50
CA GLU A 25 -22.13 8.82 -6.43
C GLU A 25 -22.33 9.41 -7.82
N PRO A 26 -23.32 10.30 -8.00
CA PRO A 26 -23.58 10.90 -9.28
C PRO A 26 -22.44 11.85 -9.65
N VAL A 27 -22.06 11.84 -10.93
CA VAL A 27 -21.10 12.80 -11.46
C VAL A 27 -21.84 14.09 -11.76
N SER A 28 -21.31 15.21 -11.27
CA SER A 28 -21.85 16.54 -11.54
C SER A 28 -21.17 17.21 -12.73
N GLY A 29 -21.89 18.13 -13.39
CA GLY A 29 -21.35 18.97 -14.46
C GLY A 29 -21.37 18.31 -15.85
N PRO A 30 -20.68 18.88 -16.85
CA PRO A 30 -20.74 18.44 -18.24
C PRO A 30 -20.40 16.96 -18.48
N MET A 31 -19.60 16.35 -17.61
CA MET A 31 -19.14 14.96 -17.70
C MET A 31 -20.26 13.94 -17.46
N SER A 32 -21.31 14.32 -16.71
CA SER A 32 -22.43 13.45 -16.34
C SER A 32 -23.19 12.87 -17.53
N ARG A 33 -23.09 13.53 -18.70
CA ARG A 33 -23.69 13.07 -19.96
C ARG A 33 -23.06 11.79 -20.52
N TRP A 34 -21.82 11.51 -20.14
CA TRP A 34 -21.03 10.36 -20.64
C TRP A 34 -20.71 9.35 -19.54
N GLN A 35 -20.71 9.80 -18.30
CA GLN A 35 -20.52 8.96 -17.13
C GLN A 35 -21.41 9.52 -16.01
N PRO A 36 -22.65 9.05 -15.86
CA PRO A 36 -23.59 9.61 -14.88
C PRO A 36 -23.20 9.26 -13.44
N TRP A 37 -22.46 8.17 -13.25
CA TRP A 37 -22.07 7.64 -11.94
C TRP A 37 -20.58 7.38 -11.88
N ARG A 38 -19.98 7.60 -10.71
CA ARG A 38 -18.63 7.14 -10.40
C ARG A 38 -18.63 6.34 -9.11
N TRP A 39 -17.71 5.39 -9.06
CA TRP A 39 -17.39 4.65 -7.85
C TRP A 39 -16.22 5.33 -7.15
N VAL A 40 -16.29 5.40 -5.83
CA VAL A 40 -15.22 5.87 -4.96
C VAL A 40 -15.08 4.92 -3.78
N LEU A 41 -13.86 4.68 -3.33
CA LEU A 41 -13.62 4.08 -2.03
C LEU A 41 -14.09 5.04 -0.94
N ALA A 42 -15.07 4.62 -0.14
CA ALA A 42 -15.64 5.43 0.93
C ALA A 42 -14.95 5.18 2.27
N ASP A 43 -14.73 3.91 2.62
CA ASP A 43 -14.13 3.53 3.89
C ASP A 43 -13.55 2.11 3.88
N VAL A 44 -12.67 1.83 4.84
CA VAL A 44 -12.17 0.49 5.17
C VAL A 44 -12.25 0.33 6.69
N LEU A 45 -13.13 -0.55 7.14
CA LEU A 45 -13.50 -0.70 8.54
C LEU A 45 -12.92 -2.00 9.11
N PRO A 46 -12.11 -1.97 10.17
CA PRO A 46 -11.74 -3.19 10.90
C PRO A 46 -12.99 -3.94 11.36
N CYS A 47 -13.00 -5.26 11.14
CA CYS A 47 -14.09 -6.13 11.56
C CYS A 47 -13.57 -7.39 12.23
N GLY A 48 -14.32 -7.87 13.23
CA GLY A 48 -13.95 -9.08 13.98
C GLY A 48 -12.76 -8.91 14.93
N ASP A 49 -12.44 -10.00 15.64
CA ASP A 49 -11.28 -10.06 16.52
C ASP A 49 -10.03 -10.49 15.73
N PRO A 50 -8.86 -9.86 15.93
CA PRO A 50 -7.64 -10.21 15.22
C PRO A 50 -7.19 -11.66 15.48
N GLU A 51 -7.52 -12.23 16.64
CA GLU A 51 -7.23 -13.64 16.97
C GLU A 51 -7.99 -14.63 16.07
N ASP A 52 -9.19 -14.25 15.64
CA ASP A 52 -10.02 -15.02 14.72
C ASP A 52 -9.50 -14.90 13.28
N ALA A 53 -9.10 -13.70 12.85
CA ALA A 53 -8.55 -13.46 11.53
C ALA A 53 -7.32 -14.33 11.23
N GLU A 54 -6.48 -14.60 12.24
CA GLU A 54 -5.31 -15.47 12.09
C GLU A 54 -5.67 -16.96 11.94
N SER A 55 -6.83 -17.37 12.47
CA SER A 55 -7.23 -18.77 12.64
C SER A 55 -8.23 -19.25 11.60
N VAL A 56 -9.03 -18.33 11.05
CA VAL A 56 -10.15 -18.63 10.15
C VAL A 56 -9.68 -18.59 8.69
N THR A 57 -10.22 -19.48 7.86
CA THR A 57 -10.00 -19.46 6.41
C THR A 57 -10.61 -18.18 5.83
N PRO A 58 -9.87 -17.39 5.03
CA PRO A 58 -10.39 -16.16 4.47
C PRO A 58 -11.62 -16.45 3.61
N ASP A 59 -12.65 -15.61 3.74
CA ASP A 59 -13.75 -15.57 2.79
C ASP A 59 -13.18 -15.14 1.44
N THR A 60 -13.57 -15.82 0.36
CA THR A 60 -13.13 -15.49 -1.00
C THR A 60 -14.25 -14.87 -1.83
N THR A 61 -15.47 -14.88 -1.33
CA THR A 61 -16.65 -14.46 -2.09
C THR A 61 -16.95 -12.98 -1.87
N HIS A 62 -16.70 -12.44 -0.67
CA HIS A 62 -16.88 -11.03 -0.30
C HIS A 62 -18.19 -10.45 -0.85
N GLU A 63 -19.31 -11.16 -0.64
CA GLU A 63 -20.56 -10.86 -1.32
C GLU A 63 -21.07 -9.45 -0.94
N PRO A 64 -21.30 -8.55 -1.92
CA PRO A 64 -21.62 -7.16 -1.63
C PRO A 64 -23.01 -6.99 -1.02
N GLN A 65 -23.10 -6.09 -0.06
CA GLN A 65 -24.35 -5.75 0.62
C GLN A 65 -24.60 -4.25 0.54
N ALA A 66 -25.81 -3.85 0.14
CA ALA A 66 -26.21 -2.44 0.19
C ALA A 66 -26.35 -2.00 1.65
N VAL A 67 -25.72 -0.87 2.01
CA VAL A 67 -25.71 -0.33 3.37
C VAL A 67 -26.06 1.14 3.39
N GLU A 68 -26.59 1.61 4.51
CA GLU A 68 -26.87 3.02 4.76
C GLU A 68 -25.81 3.61 5.70
N PRO A 69 -25.22 4.76 5.37
CA PRO A 69 -24.23 5.38 6.24
C PRO A 69 -24.89 5.91 7.53
N LEU A 70 -24.18 5.82 8.65
CA LEU A 70 -24.66 6.33 9.95
C LEU A 70 -24.90 7.84 9.93
N GLN A 71 -24.11 8.57 9.14
CA GLN A 71 -24.30 9.98 8.88
C GLN A 71 -24.76 10.15 7.43
N PRO A 72 -25.84 10.91 7.17
CA PRO A 72 -26.32 11.10 5.82
C PRO A 72 -25.22 11.72 4.95
N ALA A 73 -24.97 11.10 3.81
CA ALA A 73 -24.02 11.61 2.85
C ALA A 73 -24.44 13.02 2.38
N ALA A 74 -23.46 13.84 2.02
CA ALA A 74 -23.71 15.17 1.47
C ALA A 74 -24.57 15.11 0.18
N ASP A 75 -24.53 13.97 -0.52
CA ASP A 75 -25.33 13.70 -1.70
C ASP A 75 -26.34 12.58 -1.42
N ALA A 76 -27.62 12.96 -1.35
CA ALA A 76 -28.73 12.05 -1.07
C ALA A 76 -28.97 11.01 -2.19
N ALA A 77 -28.36 11.17 -3.37
CA ALA A 77 -28.44 10.21 -4.46
C ALA A 77 -27.33 9.14 -4.42
N SER A 78 -26.37 9.25 -3.49
CA SER A 78 -25.29 8.28 -3.36
C SER A 78 -25.76 6.98 -2.69
N THR A 79 -25.22 5.84 -3.14
CA THR A 79 -25.48 4.52 -2.53
C THR A 79 -24.16 3.91 -2.05
N HIS A 80 -24.22 3.17 -0.95
CA HIS A 80 -23.04 2.55 -0.33
C HIS A 80 -23.16 1.03 -0.36
N TRP A 81 -22.04 0.37 -0.62
CA TRP A 81 -21.93 -1.06 -0.79
C TRP A 81 -20.77 -1.58 0.05
N LEU A 82 -21.09 -2.42 1.02
CA LEU A 82 -20.13 -3.07 1.91
C LEU A 82 -19.72 -4.41 1.30
N PHE A 83 -18.41 -4.62 1.20
CA PHE A 83 -17.80 -5.88 0.82
C PHE A 83 -17.08 -6.46 2.03
N PRO A 84 -17.59 -7.57 2.60
CA PRO A 84 -17.19 -7.98 3.94
C PRO A 84 -15.90 -8.80 3.95
N ARG A 85 -15.18 -8.75 5.08
CA ARG A 85 -14.18 -9.75 5.51
C ARG A 85 -12.96 -9.91 4.60
N PHE A 86 -12.41 -8.83 4.08
CA PHE A 86 -11.09 -8.85 3.46
C PHE A 86 -10.02 -9.10 4.51
N ARG A 87 -9.12 -10.04 4.24
CA ARG A 87 -7.99 -10.33 5.12
C ARG A 87 -6.79 -9.46 4.72
N VAL A 88 -6.32 -8.64 5.66
CA VAL A 88 -5.08 -7.85 5.50
C VAL A 88 -3.99 -8.51 6.32
N GLU A 89 -2.95 -9.02 5.66
CA GLU A 89 -1.84 -9.72 6.30
C GLU A 89 -0.54 -8.91 6.21
N LEU A 90 0.28 -9.00 7.27
CA LEU A 90 1.60 -8.35 7.29
C LEU A 90 2.73 -9.35 7.02
N PHE A 91 3.61 -8.97 6.10
CA PHE A 91 4.69 -9.81 5.59
C PHE A 91 6.06 -9.24 5.98
N ARG A 92 6.91 -10.04 6.63
CA ARG A 92 8.21 -9.55 7.15
C ARG A 92 9.17 -9.09 6.07
N ASP A 93 9.11 -9.70 4.89
CA ASP A 93 9.90 -9.34 3.71
C ASP A 93 9.50 -7.98 3.13
N ASP A 94 8.34 -7.45 3.51
CA ASP A 94 7.85 -6.14 3.09
C ASP A 94 7.80 -5.10 4.24
N ALA A 95 8.57 -5.32 5.31
CA ALA A 95 8.64 -4.41 6.46
C ALA A 95 8.96 -2.95 6.07
N GLU A 96 9.76 -2.75 5.02
CA GLU A 96 10.05 -1.41 4.48
C GLU A 96 8.81 -0.75 3.85
N GLY A 97 7.98 -1.51 3.12
CA GLY A 97 6.75 -0.99 2.51
C GLY A 97 5.77 -0.47 3.56
N TYR A 98 5.63 -1.18 4.68
CA TYR A 98 4.83 -0.73 5.81
C TYR A 98 5.45 0.47 6.53
N PHE A 99 6.77 0.50 6.69
CA PHE A 99 7.48 1.65 7.24
C PHE A 99 7.24 2.91 6.41
N LEU A 100 7.26 2.81 5.07
CA LEU A 100 6.96 3.92 4.17
C LEU A 100 5.52 4.43 4.34
N ASN A 101 4.54 3.53 4.48
CA ASN A 101 3.16 3.92 4.77
C ASN A 101 3.04 4.69 6.10
N LEU A 102 3.64 4.16 7.18
CA LEU A 102 3.64 4.80 8.49
C LEU A 102 4.28 6.20 8.52
N ASN A 103 5.27 6.44 7.66
CA ASN A 103 5.97 7.72 7.55
C ASN A 103 5.38 8.65 6.48
N SER A 104 4.28 8.25 5.84
CA SER A 104 3.54 9.12 4.94
C SER A 104 2.76 10.20 5.74
N PRO A 105 2.32 11.30 5.10
CA PRO A 105 1.54 12.33 5.80
C PRO A 105 0.24 11.81 6.43
N GLN A 106 -0.33 10.74 5.87
CA GLN A 106 -1.54 10.10 6.38
C GLN A 106 -1.46 8.60 6.06
N PRO A 107 -1.07 7.76 7.03
CA PRO A 107 -1.08 6.31 6.86
C PRO A 107 -2.46 5.82 6.43
N CYS A 108 -2.49 4.95 5.43
CA CYS A 108 -3.72 4.57 4.75
C CYS A 108 -3.78 3.08 4.41
N PHE A 109 -5.00 2.60 4.20
CA PHE A 109 -5.24 1.41 3.39
C PHE A 109 -5.20 1.79 1.92
N TRP A 110 -4.64 0.90 1.10
CA TRP A 110 -4.84 0.90 -0.34
C TRP A 110 -5.77 -0.23 -0.74
N VAL A 111 -6.72 0.08 -1.60
CA VAL A 111 -7.68 -0.87 -2.14
C VAL A 111 -7.54 -0.92 -3.65
N PHE A 112 -7.08 -2.06 -4.14
CA PHE A 112 -7.14 -2.40 -5.55
C PHE A 112 -8.53 -2.94 -5.86
N TRP A 113 -9.17 -2.40 -6.91
CA TRP A 113 -10.52 -2.80 -7.30
C TRP A 113 -10.66 -2.90 -8.82
N ARG A 114 -11.67 -3.64 -9.28
CA ARG A 114 -12.01 -3.78 -10.70
C ARG A 114 -13.49 -3.53 -10.94
N ALA A 115 -13.82 -3.05 -12.14
CA ALA A 115 -15.20 -3.06 -12.60
C ALA A 115 -15.59 -4.51 -12.94
N ASP A 116 -16.68 -4.98 -12.38
CA ASP A 116 -17.24 -6.31 -12.65
C ASP A 116 -18.39 -6.17 -13.67
N GLU A 117 -18.12 -6.58 -14.90
CA GLU A 117 -19.07 -6.50 -16.04
C GLU A 117 -20.24 -7.48 -15.89
N GLU A 118 -20.10 -8.54 -15.09
CA GLU A 118 -21.17 -9.50 -14.82
C GLU A 118 -22.09 -9.01 -13.70
N ARG A 119 -21.55 -8.18 -12.79
CA ARG A 119 -22.29 -7.57 -11.68
C ARG A 119 -22.66 -6.13 -11.99
N LEU A 120 -23.86 -5.95 -12.54
CA LEU A 120 -24.39 -4.65 -12.92
C LEU A 120 -25.29 -4.05 -11.83
N LEU A 121 -25.11 -2.76 -11.58
CA LEU A 121 -26.02 -1.93 -10.78
C LEU A 121 -26.60 -0.83 -11.66
N ASP A 122 -27.92 -0.87 -11.89
CA ASP A 122 -28.63 -0.02 -12.84
C ASP A 122 -28.00 -0.03 -14.25
N GLY A 123 -27.51 -1.19 -14.69
CA GLY A 123 -26.88 -1.38 -16.00
C GLY A 123 -25.42 -0.93 -16.10
N GLU A 124 -24.82 -0.43 -15.01
CA GLU A 124 -23.41 -0.05 -14.96
C GLU A 124 -22.59 -1.07 -14.15
N PRO A 125 -21.34 -1.39 -14.54
CA PRO A 125 -20.47 -2.28 -13.78
C PRO A 125 -20.24 -1.82 -12.34
N MET A 126 -20.33 -2.76 -11.39
CA MET A 126 -20.01 -2.51 -9.99
C MET A 126 -18.50 -2.46 -9.80
N ALA A 127 -18.02 -1.53 -8.97
CA ALA A 127 -16.63 -1.53 -8.51
C ALA A 127 -16.45 -2.56 -7.39
N VAL A 128 -15.74 -3.65 -7.68
CA VAL A 128 -15.52 -4.76 -6.75
C VAL A 128 -14.07 -4.71 -6.24
N PRO A 129 -13.87 -4.46 -4.94
CA PRO A 129 -12.57 -4.58 -4.30
C PRO A 129 -11.98 -5.98 -4.51
N GLN A 130 -10.70 -6.03 -4.81
CA GLN A 130 -9.96 -7.27 -5.07
C GLN A 130 -8.97 -7.55 -3.95
N ILE A 131 -8.21 -6.52 -3.53
CA ILE A 131 -7.18 -6.64 -2.51
C ILE A 131 -7.15 -5.37 -1.66
N VAL A 132 -6.98 -5.55 -0.36
CA VAL A 132 -6.73 -4.47 0.61
C VAL A 132 -5.33 -4.67 1.20
N THR A 133 -4.52 -3.62 1.22
CA THR A 133 -3.15 -3.69 1.75
C THR A 133 -2.77 -2.43 2.53
N LEU A 134 -1.85 -2.60 3.46
CA LEU A 134 -1.13 -1.52 4.15
C LEU A 134 0.28 -1.32 3.58
N SER A 135 0.67 -2.09 2.56
CA SER A 135 1.98 -1.99 1.92
C SER A 135 2.03 -0.87 0.90
N TYR A 136 2.97 0.05 1.09
CA TYR A 136 3.28 1.07 0.09
C TYR A 136 3.87 0.44 -1.19
N HIS A 137 4.62 -0.66 -1.08
CA HIS A 137 5.24 -1.32 -2.23
C HIS A 137 4.21 -2.02 -3.12
N ASP A 138 3.26 -2.75 -2.52
CA ASP A 138 2.18 -3.39 -3.29
C ASP A 138 1.35 -2.35 -4.01
N ALA A 139 0.95 -1.29 -3.30
CA ALA A 139 0.21 -0.17 -3.88
C ALA A 139 0.97 0.46 -5.05
N GLY A 140 2.27 0.72 -4.89
CA GLY A 140 3.13 1.24 -5.95
C GLY A 140 3.16 0.34 -7.19
N ARG A 141 3.25 -0.98 -7.02
CA ARG A 141 3.25 -1.94 -8.15
C ARG A 141 1.97 -1.90 -8.95
N TRP A 142 0.82 -1.80 -8.29
CA TRP A 142 -0.47 -1.72 -8.98
C TRP A 142 -0.67 -0.36 -9.66
N LEU A 143 -0.24 0.74 -9.04
CA LEU A 143 -0.26 2.06 -9.65
C LEU A 143 0.62 2.11 -10.90
N ASP A 144 1.83 1.53 -10.85
CA ASP A 144 2.73 1.41 -12.02
C ASP A 144 2.13 0.54 -13.13
N ALA A 145 1.32 -0.46 -12.77
CA ALA A 145 0.56 -1.29 -13.70
C ALA A 145 -0.71 -0.60 -14.23
N GLN A 146 -0.97 0.66 -13.84
CA GLN A 146 -2.16 1.44 -14.21
C GLN A 146 -3.49 0.79 -13.77
N GLU A 147 -3.46 0.00 -12.70
CA GLU A 147 -4.65 -0.58 -12.09
C GLU A 147 -5.43 0.49 -11.31
N ARG A 148 -6.71 0.21 -10.98
CA ARG A 148 -7.52 1.11 -10.15
C ARG A 148 -7.20 0.87 -8.68
N VAL A 149 -6.53 1.84 -8.06
CA VAL A 149 -6.14 1.81 -6.65
C VAL A 149 -6.59 3.10 -6.01
N ASP A 150 -7.45 2.99 -5.00
CA ASP A 150 -7.84 4.12 -4.15
C ASP A 150 -7.26 3.92 -2.74
N GLN A 151 -7.20 5.02 -1.98
CA GLN A 151 -6.69 4.99 -0.60
C GLN A 151 -7.64 5.68 0.36
N VAL A 152 -7.72 5.16 1.59
CA VAL A 152 -8.44 5.77 2.70
C VAL A 152 -7.60 5.72 3.97
N ALA A 153 -7.69 6.75 4.80
CA ALA A 153 -6.94 6.83 6.04
C ALA A 153 -7.20 5.59 6.91
N ALA A 154 -6.14 5.01 7.45
CA ALA A 154 -6.27 3.91 8.39
C ALA A 154 -6.68 4.46 9.77
N ALA A 155 -7.54 3.73 10.48
CA ALA A 155 -7.89 4.06 11.86
C ALA A 155 -6.65 4.00 12.77
N ASP A 156 -6.62 4.81 13.83
CA ASP A 156 -5.47 4.91 14.74
C ASP A 156 -5.04 3.54 15.31
N GLU A 157 -6.00 2.67 15.62
CA GLU A 157 -5.74 1.30 16.10
C GLU A 157 -4.98 0.45 15.07
N VAL A 158 -5.29 0.60 13.79
CA VAL A 158 -4.59 -0.10 12.69
C VAL A 158 -3.19 0.47 12.53
N VAL A 159 -3.05 1.80 12.65
CA VAL A 159 -1.74 2.46 12.57
C VAL A 159 -0.84 2.02 13.72
N ASP A 160 -1.37 1.91 14.93
CA ASP A 160 -0.64 1.42 16.11
C ASP A 160 -0.25 -0.06 15.96
N TRP A 161 -1.15 -0.88 15.44
CA TRP A 161 -0.87 -2.28 15.11
C TRP A 161 0.24 -2.42 14.05
N LEU A 162 0.15 -1.65 12.96
CA LEU A 162 1.16 -1.61 11.91
C LEU A 162 2.51 -1.13 12.45
N ARG A 163 2.52 -0.12 13.32
CA ARG A 163 3.72 0.39 13.98
C ARG A 163 4.39 -0.68 14.83
N ALA A 164 3.62 -1.41 15.65
CA ALA A 164 4.14 -2.50 16.45
C ALA A 164 4.80 -3.60 15.59
N PHE A 165 4.20 -3.91 14.43
CA PHE A 165 4.80 -4.85 13.48
C PHE A 165 6.13 -4.32 12.89
N VAL A 166 6.13 -3.07 12.43
CA VAL A 166 7.31 -2.44 11.82
C VAL A 166 8.45 -2.31 12.84
N ASP A 167 8.17 -1.87 14.07
CA ASP A 167 9.18 -1.74 15.13
C ASP A 167 9.84 -3.10 15.45
N ALA A 168 9.09 -4.19 15.33
CA ALA A 168 9.60 -5.55 15.58
C ALA A 168 10.35 -6.17 14.40
N THR A 169 10.14 -5.70 13.16
CA THR A 169 10.57 -6.39 11.93
C THR A 169 11.48 -5.57 11.02
N TYR A 170 11.31 -4.25 10.98
CA TYR A 170 12.10 -3.38 10.13
C TYR A 170 13.42 -3.02 10.79
N GLN A 171 14.52 -3.49 10.21
CA GLN A 171 15.87 -3.08 10.58
C GLN A 171 16.43 -2.22 9.45
N PRO A 172 16.49 -0.89 9.61
CA PRO A 172 17.04 -0.02 8.58
C PRO A 172 18.46 -0.45 8.25
N GLU A 173 18.78 -0.63 6.98
CA GLU A 173 20.18 -0.85 6.60
C GLU A 173 21.00 0.37 7.06
N PRO A 174 22.10 0.15 7.80
CA PRO A 174 22.91 1.25 8.28
C PRO A 174 23.45 2.03 7.09
N LYS A 175 22.94 3.25 6.91
CA LYS A 175 23.28 4.14 5.79
C LYS A 175 24.79 4.33 5.70
N ARG A 176 25.44 3.58 4.81
CA ARG A 176 26.89 3.68 4.63
C ARG A 176 27.18 4.99 3.91
N ARG A 177 27.80 5.95 4.62
CA ARG A 177 28.23 7.23 4.05
C ARG A 177 29.18 6.96 2.88
N LYS A 178 28.67 7.06 1.65
CA LYS A 178 29.47 6.96 0.43
C LYS A 178 30.43 8.14 0.44
N ARG A 179 31.73 7.86 0.57
CA ARG A 179 32.76 8.90 0.44
C ARG A 179 32.65 9.46 -1.00
N PRO A 180 32.71 10.79 -1.18
CA PRO A 180 32.75 11.38 -2.52
C PRO A 180 33.86 10.73 -3.35
N ASP A 181 33.61 10.48 -4.64
CA ASP A 181 34.61 9.86 -5.52
C ASP A 181 35.88 10.70 -5.66
N SER A 182 35.82 12.00 -5.35
CA SER A 182 36.98 12.89 -5.24
C SER A 182 37.97 12.53 -4.12
N PHE A 183 37.55 11.66 -3.18
CA PHE A 183 38.41 11.13 -2.12
C PHE A 183 39.06 9.78 -2.49
N LYS A 184 38.84 9.28 -3.71
CA LYS A 184 39.64 8.18 -4.26
C LYS A 184 41.01 8.75 -4.62
N PRO A 185 42.11 8.26 -4.03
CA PRO A 185 43.45 8.66 -4.45
C PRO A 185 43.61 8.34 -5.94
N LEU A 186 44.11 9.28 -6.72
CA LEU A 186 44.44 9.03 -8.13
C LEU A 186 45.50 7.94 -8.16
N THR A 187 45.15 6.74 -8.59
CA THR A 187 46.06 5.59 -8.70
C THR A 187 46.44 5.37 -10.15
N ASP A 188 47.72 5.13 -10.40
CA ASP A 188 48.25 4.73 -11.71
C ASP A 188 47.70 3.34 -12.13
N ARG A 189 47.91 2.93 -13.38
CA ARG A 189 47.52 1.62 -13.96
C ARG A 189 48.06 0.41 -13.22
N PHE A 190 49.05 0.60 -12.35
CA PHE A 190 49.64 -0.42 -11.47
C PHE A 190 49.17 -0.30 -10.00
N GLY A 191 48.17 0.54 -9.70
CA GLY A 191 47.57 0.69 -8.37
C GLY A 191 48.33 1.59 -7.39
N GLN A 192 49.35 2.32 -7.85
CA GLN A 192 50.17 3.19 -6.98
C GLN A 192 49.63 4.63 -6.95
N PRO A 193 49.68 5.34 -5.81
CA PRO A 193 49.17 6.71 -5.70
C PRO A 193 50.02 7.69 -6.51
N VAL A 194 49.38 8.46 -7.39
CA VAL A 194 50.00 9.48 -8.24
C VAL A 194 50.37 10.70 -7.39
N ARG A 195 51.62 11.14 -7.49
CA ARG A 195 52.11 12.40 -6.90
C ARG A 195 52.15 13.46 -7.99
N ILE A 196 51.34 14.52 -7.84
CA ILE A 196 51.36 15.67 -8.76
C ILE A 196 52.13 16.80 -8.06
N SER A 197 53.31 17.15 -8.57
CA SER A 197 54.01 18.38 -8.17
C SER A 197 53.54 19.52 -9.06
N THR A 198 52.80 20.48 -8.51
CA THR A 198 52.46 21.71 -9.25
C THR A 198 53.65 22.67 -9.20
N GLU A 199 54.32 22.86 -10.33
CA GLU A 199 55.26 23.96 -10.51
C GLU A 199 54.47 25.25 -10.77
N LYS A 200 54.70 26.26 -9.92
CA LYS A 200 53.99 27.54 -9.95
C LYS A 200 54.72 28.47 -10.92
N ASN A 201 54.33 28.49 -12.20
CA ASN A 201 54.85 29.46 -13.17
C ASN A 201 54.29 30.86 -12.89
N GLY A 202 54.99 31.63 -12.07
CA GLY A 202 54.70 33.04 -11.81
C GLY A 202 55.21 33.93 -12.94
N THR A 203 54.36 34.19 -13.93
CA THR A 203 54.57 35.30 -14.89
C THR A 203 53.60 36.42 -14.56
N GLY A 204 54.04 37.38 -13.74
CA GLY A 204 53.40 38.68 -13.59
C GLY A 204 54.26 39.74 -14.30
N PRO A 205 53.68 40.67 -15.08
CA PRO A 205 54.47 41.64 -15.83
C PRO A 205 55.05 42.70 -14.89
N ARG A 206 56.34 43.04 -15.06
CA ARG A 206 56.95 44.23 -14.45
C ARG A 206 56.62 45.45 -15.31
N ARG A 207 56.32 46.54 -14.60
CA ARG A 207 56.00 47.93 -15.02
C ARG A 207 56.48 48.35 -16.40
#